data_AF-A0A564FXP8-F1
#
_entry.id   AF-A0A564FXP8-F1
#
_cell.length_a   1.000
_cell.length_b   1.000
_cell.length_c   1.000
_cell.angle_alpha   90.00
_cell.angle_beta   90.00
_cell.angle_gamma   90.00
#
_symmetry.space_group_name_H-M   'P 1'
#
loop_
_entity.id
_entity.type
_entity.pdbx_description
1 polymer ?
#
loop_
_entity_poly.entity_id
_entity_poly.type
_entity_poly.pdbx_seq_one_letter_code
_entity_poly.pdbx_strand_id
1 'polypeptide(L)'
;MWRSVIAFSALALAGAGLTGCALNKFERRDPWRDQAEQICLSKKLVTPTEFITPVKEIDGPGPCGMQQPFRVTRLAGGTVALKQRMTLGCPALSEAEAWLADTIQPAAEMYFGQPVAEINAGSYACRGRNNQPGAKLSEHSFGNAVDIMSFKLADGYVITVKGGWRGTEAEQGFLREVFLGACQRFSTVLAPGSNVFHYDHIHVDLARHDPRGLRRICQPLIKFTPRLGAEGRTPSRPLPPPRQPAPPQAPIDVEEDDPYGVTPMSQNRAPTQVARAPARPQEPALHQAPAAYASVPPRPAPVRAAPPRAAEFDDMPLSISPPAASPGPLY
;
A
#
# COMPACT_ATOMS: atom_id res chain seq x y z
N MET A 1 -36.08 67.13 4.52
CA MET A 1 -34.84 66.42 4.89
C MET A 1 -35.02 64.90 4.81
N TRP A 2 -35.62 64.36 3.73
CA TRP A 2 -35.92 62.91 3.65
C TRP A 2 -35.87 62.37 2.22
N ARG A 3 -34.92 62.87 1.41
CA ARG A 3 -34.70 62.40 0.03
C ARG A 3 -33.25 62.01 -0.26
N SER A 4 -32.30 62.40 0.61
CA SER A 4 -30.87 62.13 0.40
C SER A 4 -30.36 60.85 1.09
N VAL A 5 -31.19 60.17 1.90
CA VAL A 5 -30.79 58.96 2.64
C VAL A 5 -30.96 57.67 1.82
N ILE A 6 -31.84 57.69 0.81
CA ILE A 6 -32.16 56.49 0.01
C ILE A 6 -31.09 56.20 -1.05
N ALA A 7 -30.40 57.23 -1.57
CA ALA A 7 -29.39 57.07 -2.62
C ALA A 7 -28.08 56.40 -2.14
N PHE A 8 -27.75 56.52 -0.86
CA PHE A 8 -26.55 55.87 -0.30
C PHE A 8 -26.78 54.42 0.14
N SER A 9 -28.04 53.97 0.23
CA SER A 9 -28.35 52.58 0.58
C SER A 9 -28.30 51.63 -0.62
N ALA A 10 -28.49 52.14 -1.84
CA ALA A 10 -28.44 51.32 -3.06
C ALA A 10 -27.00 50.97 -3.48
N LEU A 11 -26.01 51.82 -3.18
CA LEU A 11 -24.60 51.52 -3.49
C LEU A 11 -23.95 50.50 -2.52
N ALA A 12 -24.46 50.40 -1.28
CA ALA A 12 -23.95 49.43 -0.31
C ALA A 12 -24.42 47.98 -0.62
N LEU A 13 -25.57 47.81 -1.27
CA LEU A 13 -26.10 46.50 -1.67
C LEU A 13 -25.51 45.99 -2.99
N ALA A 14 -24.99 46.86 -3.85
CA ALA A 14 -24.30 46.45 -5.08
C ALA A 14 -22.82 46.08 -4.87
N GLY A 15 -22.16 46.62 -3.83
CA GLY A 15 -20.77 46.27 -3.48
C GLY A 15 -20.58 44.92 -2.80
N ALA A 16 -21.65 44.37 -2.19
CA ALA A 16 -21.61 43.09 -1.48
C ALA A 16 -21.81 41.86 -2.40
N GLY A 17 -22.02 42.05 -3.71
CA GLY A 17 -22.25 40.96 -4.67
C GLY A 17 -20.98 40.37 -5.30
N LEU A 18 -19.81 41.02 -5.17
CA LEU A 18 -18.58 40.61 -5.87
C LEU A 18 -17.49 39.99 -4.97
N THR A 19 -17.75 39.81 -3.68
CA THR A 19 -16.83 39.17 -2.72
C THR A 19 -17.12 37.68 -2.48
N GLY A 20 -17.93 37.05 -3.33
CA GLY A 20 -18.33 35.64 -3.19
C GLY A 20 -17.30 34.58 -3.63
N CYS A 21 -16.18 34.95 -4.27
CA CYS A 21 -15.22 33.98 -4.83
C CYS A 21 -14.10 33.52 -3.88
N ALA A 22 -14.08 33.95 -2.62
CA ALA A 22 -12.95 33.74 -1.71
C ALA A 22 -13.07 32.54 -0.74
N LEU A 23 -14.14 31.73 -0.81
CA LEU A 23 -14.41 30.67 0.19
C LEU A 23 -14.26 29.23 -0.32
N ASN A 24 -13.68 29.01 -1.50
CA ASN A 24 -13.33 27.65 -1.94
C ASN A 24 -12.12 27.12 -1.15
N LYS A 25 -12.35 26.74 0.11
CA LYS A 25 -11.43 26.00 1.00
C LYS A 25 -11.27 24.53 0.59
N PHE A 26 -11.59 24.18 -0.64
CA PHE A 26 -11.38 22.83 -1.15
C PHE A 26 -9.92 22.72 -1.59
N GLU A 27 -9.16 21.86 -0.92
CA GLU A 27 -7.80 21.52 -1.33
C GLU A 27 -7.83 21.10 -2.79
N ARG A 28 -6.98 21.70 -3.62
CA ARG A 28 -6.85 21.35 -5.03
C ARG A 28 -5.72 20.36 -5.20
N ARG A 29 -5.89 19.42 -6.11
CA ARG A 29 -4.81 18.53 -6.55
C ARG A 29 -3.73 19.38 -7.23
N ASP A 30 -2.52 19.36 -6.68
CA ASP A 30 -1.41 20.10 -7.30
C ASP A 30 -1.03 19.48 -8.66
N PRO A 31 -0.82 20.30 -9.72
CA PRO A 31 -0.53 19.80 -11.07
C PRO A 31 0.74 18.96 -11.20
N TRP A 32 1.68 19.09 -10.27
CA TRP A 32 2.95 18.35 -10.33
C TRP A 32 2.74 16.84 -10.21
N ARG A 33 1.66 16.39 -9.55
CA ARG A 33 1.36 14.96 -9.38
C ARG A 33 1.10 14.30 -10.73
N ASP A 34 0.29 14.97 -11.55
CA ASP A 34 -0.07 14.51 -12.88
C ASP A 34 1.14 14.59 -13.82
N GLN A 35 1.92 15.67 -13.72
CA GLN A 35 3.16 15.79 -14.49
C GLN A 35 4.15 14.66 -14.15
N ALA A 36 4.33 14.33 -12.87
CA ALA A 36 5.20 13.25 -12.44
C ALA A 36 4.72 11.89 -12.96
N GLU A 37 3.41 11.64 -12.89
CA GLU A 37 2.78 10.43 -13.43
C GLU A 37 3.03 10.30 -14.94
N GLN A 38 2.76 11.34 -15.72
CA GLN A 38 3.00 11.35 -17.17
C GLN A 38 4.49 11.19 -17.53
N ILE A 39 5.40 11.81 -16.77
CA ILE A 39 6.85 11.61 -16.95
C ILE A 39 7.24 10.15 -16.71
N CYS A 40 6.74 9.53 -15.65
CA CYS A 40 7.02 8.12 -15.35
C CYS A 40 6.52 7.19 -16.47
N LEU A 41 5.29 7.42 -16.94
CA LEU A 41 4.66 6.63 -18.00
C LEU A 41 5.37 6.78 -19.35
N SER A 42 5.71 8.02 -19.74
CA SER A 42 6.44 8.28 -20.99
C SER A 42 7.82 7.64 -21.02
N LYS A 43 8.47 7.52 -19.85
CA LYS A 43 9.73 6.80 -19.67
C LYS A 43 9.57 5.29 -19.53
N LYS A 44 8.34 4.78 -19.43
CA LYS A 44 8.02 3.35 -19.24
C LYS A 44 8.73 2.73 -18.03
N LEU A 45 8.78 3.48 -16.92
CA LEU A 45 9.47 3.01 -15.71
C LEU A 45 8.75 1.84 -15.02
N VAL A 46 7.45 1.69 -15.28
CA VAL A 46 6.64 0.55 -14.85
C VAL A 46 6.19 -0.22 -16.07
N THR A 47 6.40 -1.54 -16.05
CA THR A 47 5.91 -2.44 -17.10
C THR A 47 4.71 -3.24 -16.57
N PRO A 48 3.54 -3.18 -17.24
CA PRO A 48 2.41 -4.02 -16.89
C PRO A 48 2.73 -5.52 -16.91
N THR A 49 2.22 -6.25 -15.93
CA THR A 49 2.31 -7.71 -15.81
C THR A 49 0.98 -8.26 -15.28
N GLU A 50 0.89 -9.57 -15.09
CA GLU A 50 -0.23 -10.20 -14.38
C GLU A 50 -0.34 -9.75 -12.91
N PHE A 51 0.75 -9.25 -12.32
CA PHE A 51 0.78 -8.77 -10.94
C PHE A 51 0.64 -7.26 -10.81
N ILE A 52 1.02 -6.52 -11.86
CA ILE A 52 0.98 -5.07 -11.97
C ILE A 52 0.07 -4.71 -13.14
N THR A 53 -1.21 -4.52 -12.84
CA THR A 53 -2.23 -4.29 -13.87
C THR A 53 -2.65 -2.83 -13.88
N PRO A 54 -2.60 -2.12 -15.02
CA PRO A 54 -3.24 -0.82 -15.15
C PRO A 54 -4.73 -0.94 -14.80
N VAL A 55 -5.26 0.04 -14.09
CA VAL A 55 -6.70 0.15 -13.84
C VAL A 55 -7.20 1.51 -14.34
N LYS A 56 -8.51 1.68 -14.49
CA LYS A 56 -9.06 2.99 -14.91
C LYS A 56 -8.75 4.05 -13.85
N GLU A 57 -8.83 5.29 -14.30
CA GLU A 57 -8.78 6.48 -13.46
C GLU A 57 -9.63 6.31 -12.20
N ILE A 58 -9.07 6.76 -11.07
CA ILE A 58 -9.77 6.88 -9.81
C ILE A 58 -10.10 8.35 -9.64
N ASP A 59 -11.40 8.67 -9.64
CA ASP A 59 -11.94 10.00 -9.37
C ASP A 59 -12.69 9.94 -8.03
N GLY A 60 -11.94 10.17 -6.95
CA GLY A 60 -12.42 10.03 -5.58
C GLY A 60 -13.06 11.32 -5.05
N PRO A 61 -13.49 11.34 -3.78
CA PRO A 61 -14.03 12.56 -3.17
C PRO A 61 -13.04 13.73 -3.23
N GLY A 62 -13.51 14.87 -3.74
CA GLY A 62 -12.70 16.10 -3.82
C GLY A 62 -11.53 15.94 -4.80
N PRO A 63 -10.28 16.25 -4.41
CA PRO A 63 -9.13 16.14 -5.32
C PRO A 63 -8.47 14.75 -5.32
N CYS A 64 -8.98 13.78 -4.55
CA CYS A 64 -8.40 12.44 -4.43
C CYS A 64 -8.47 11.67 -5.75
N GLY A 65 -7.46 10.84 -6.03
CA GLY A 65 -7.48 9.97 -7.19
C GLY A 65 -6.15 9.83 -7.91
N MET A 66 -6.18 9.23 -9.10
CA MET A 66 -5.04 9.02 -10.01
C MET A 66 -5.56 8.90 -11.44
N GLN A 67 -4.84 9.44 -12.43
CA GLN A 67 -5.31 9.36 -13.82
C GLN A 67 -5.03 7.98 -14.42
N GLN A 68 -3.85 7.41 -14.16
CA GLN A 68 -3.43 6.12 -14.71
C GLN A 68 -2.81 5.22 -13.63
N PRO A 69 -3.62 4.80 -12.64
CA PRO A 69 -3.17 3.95 -11.55
C PRO A 69 -2.84 2.53 -11.98
N PHE A 70 -1.99 1.88 -11.17
CA PHE A 70 -1.71 0.47 -11.23
C PHE A 70 -2.22 -0.23 -9.98
N ARG A 71 -2.89 -1.36 -10.18
CA ARG A 71 -3.16 -2.33 -9.13
C ARG A 71 -2.00 -3.32 -9.07
N VAL A 72 -1.49 -3.54 -7.87
CA VAL A 72 -0.29 -4.33 -7.60
C VAL A 72 -0.62 -5.41 -6.59
N THR A 73 -0.29 -6.66 -6.92
CA THR A 73 -0.49 -7.81 -6.02
C THR A 73 0.84 -8.45 -5.61
N ARG A 74 1.87 -8.28 -6.44
CA ARG A 74 3.24 -8.75 -6.20
C ARG A 74 4.22 -7.74 -6.80
N LEU A 75 5.41 -7.66 -6.21
CA LEU A 75 6.53 -6.85 -6.66
C LEU A 75 7.69 -7.74 -7.12
N ALA A 76 8.78 -7.14 -7.61
CA ALA A 76 10.00 -7.82 -8.04
C ALA A 76 9.72 -8.97 -9.02
N GLY A 77 8.97 -8.66 -10.08
CA GLY A 77 8.63 -9.62 -11.13
C GLY A 77 7.78 -10.80 -10.65
N GLY A 78 7.06 -10.65 -9.54
CA GLY A 78 6.22 -11.70 -8.97
C GLY A 78 6.90 -12.55 -7.90
N THR A 79 8.09 -12.20 -7.43
CA THR A 79 8.75 -12.96 -6.36
C THR A 79 8.26 -12.57 -4.97
N VAL A 80 7.86 -11.31 -4.77
CA VAL A 80 7.41 -10.79 -3.47
C VAL A 80 5.91 -10.55 -3.46
N ALA A 81 5.18 -11.28 -2.62
CA ALA A 81 3.75 -11.11 -2.44
C ALA A 81 3.44 -9.81 -1.68
N LEU A 82 2.28 -9.21 -1.93
CA LEU A 82 1.70 -8.23 -1.03
C LEU A 82 0.58 -8.90 -0.23
N LYS A 83 0.63 -8.79 1.09
CA LYS A 83 -0.39 -9.38 1.98
C LYS A 83 -1.78 -8.85 1.63
N GLN A 84 -1.88 -7.58 1.28
CA GLN A 84 -3.03 -6.96 0.64
C GLN A 84 -2.55 -6.28 -0.62
N ARG A 85 -3.38 -6.23 -1.66
CA ARG A 85 -3.04 -5.50 -2.87
C ARG A 85 -2.79 -4.01 -2.57
N MET A 86 -2.06 -3.36 -3.46
CA MET A 86 -1.84 -1.92 -3.44
C MET A 86 -2.34 -1.27 -4.73
N THR A 87 -2.78 -0.03 -4.64
CA THR A 87 -3.05 0.83 -5.79
C THR A 87 -2.13 2.04 -5.73
N LEU A 88 -1.29 2.20 -6.74
CA LEU A 88 -0.26 3.23 -6.81
C LEU A 88 -0.25 3.92 -8.17
N GLY A 89 0.19 5.18 -8.18
CA GLY A 89 0.60 5.86 -9.40
C GLY A 89 1.95 5.34 -9.88
N CYS A 90 2.22 5.52 -11.18
CA CYS A 90 3.49 5.10 -11.80
C CYS A 90 4.74 5.53 -10.99
N PRO A 91 4.88 6.80 -10.53
CA PRO A 91 6.11 7.23 -9.87
C PRO A 91 6.37 6.50 -8.55
N ALA A 92 5.34 6.36 -7.71
CA ALA A 92 5.48 5.67 -6.42
C ALA A 92 5.75 4.18 -6.60
N LEU A 93 5.12 3.54 -7.58
CA LEU A 93 5.38 2.14 -7.90
C LEU A 93 6.82 1.93 -8.40
N SER A 94 7.31 2.80 -9.29
CA SER A 94 8.69 2.74 -9.77
C SER A 94 9.70 2.86 -8.61
N GLU A 95 9.48 3.78 -7.67
CA GLU A 95 10.37 3.93 -6.52
C GLU A 95 10.24 2.76 -5.53
N ALA A 96 9.04 2.19 -5.36
CA ALA A 96 8.83 1.01 -4.51
C ALA A 96 9.57 -0.23 -5.05
N GLU A 97 9.50 -0.48 -6.36
CA GLU A 97 10.25 -1.58 -7.01
C GLU A 97 11.76 -1.37 -6.87
N ALA A 98 12.26 -0.16 -7.10
CA ALA A 98 13.68 0.15 -6.96
C ALA A 98 14.16 0.06 -5.50
N TRP A 99 13.34 0.51 -4.54
CA TRP A 99 13.64 0.37 -3.11
C TRP A 99 13.68 -1.10 -2.67
N LEU A 100 12.76 -1.91 -3.20
CA LEU A 100 12.74 -3.35 -2.95
C LEU A 100 14.01 -4.03 -3.47
N ALA A 101 14.37 -3.77 -4.72
CA ALA A 101 15.52 -4.38 -5.38
C ALA A 101 16.86 -3.92 -4.78
N ASP A 102 17.02 -2.62 -4.55
CA ASP A 102 18.32 -2.04 -4.23
C ASP A 102 18.57 -1.95 -2.71
N THR A 103 17.55 -2.13 -1.87
CA THR A 103 17.69 -1.99 -0.41
C THR A 103 17.05 -3.14 0.34
N ILE A 104 15.75 -3.37 0.20
CA ILE A 104 15.02 -4.32 1.07
C ILE A 104 15.55 -5.75 0.89
N GLN A 105 15.67 -6.22 -0.35
CA GLN A 105 16.18 -7.58 -0.60
C GLN A 105 17.64 -7.75 -0.18
N PRO A 106 18.59 -6.87 -0.57
CA PRO A 106 19.97 -6.93 -0.08
C PRO A 106 20.09 -6.87 1.45
N ALA A 107 19.26 -6.05 2.12
CA ALA A 107 19.25 -5.99 3.58
C ALA A 107 18.74 -7.30 4.19
N ALA A 108 17.69 -7.90 3.64
CA ALA A 108 17.16 -9.16 4.14
C ALA A 108 18.21 -10.29 4.03
N GLU A 109 18.90 -10.36 2.89
CA GLU A 109 20.01 -11.30 2.72
C GLU A 109 21.17 -11.04 3.69
N MET A 110 21.54 -9.78 3.90
CA MET A 110 22.64 -9.42 4.81
C MET A 110 22.33 -9.78 6.27
N TYR A 111 21.11 -9.52 6.73
CA TYR A 111 20.75 -9.64 8.14
C TYR A 111 20.16 -11.00 8.52
N PHE A 112 19.53 -11.69 7.56
CA PHE A 112 18.84 -12.96 7.80
C PHE A 112 19.29 -14.09 6.86
N GLY A 113 19.98 -13.77 5.75
CA GLY A 113 20.34 -14.76 4.72
C GLY A 113 19.12 -15.42 4.09
N GLN A 114 18.01 -14.68 4.04
CA GLN A 114 16.73 -15.08 3.46
C GLN A 114 16.12 -13.87 2.74
N PRO A 115 15.53 -14.07 1.56
CA PRO A 115 14.87 -12.99 0.87
C PRO A 115 13.51 -12.69 1.52
N VAL A 116 13.03 -11.46 1.34
CA VAL A 116 11.63 -11.12 1.61
C VAL A 116 10.76 -11.84 0.58
N ALA A 117 9.73 -12.54 1.06
CA ALA A 117 8.76 -13.26 0.23
C ALA A 117 7.37 -12.61 0.25
N GLU A 118 7.04 -11.85 1.30
CA GLU A 118 5.78 -11.11 1.40
C GLU A 118 5.97 -9.80 2.18
N ILE A 119 5.28 -8.74 1.75
CA ILE A 119 5.23 -7.45 2.44
C ILE A 119 3.79 -7.18 2.86
N ASN A 120 3.61 -6.78 4.11
CA ASN A 120 2.36 -6.19 4.58
C ASN A 120 2.44 -4.67 4.45
N ALA A 121 1.71 -4.11 3.48
CA ALA A 121 1.72 -2.69 3.19
C ALA A 121 0.33 -2.14 2.87
N GLY A 122 0.14 -0.85 3.16
CA GLY A 122 -1.02 -0.04 2.79
C GLY A 122 -0.66 0.97 1.71
N SER A 123 -1.65 1.37 0.92
CA SER A 123 -1.47 2.32 -0.19
C SER A 123 -2.69 3.25 -0.31
N TYR A 124 -3.26 3.44 -1.50
CA TYR A 124 -4.31 4.42 -1.75
C TYR A 124 -5.42 4.46 -0.70
N ALA A 125 -5.66 5.64 -0.14
CA ALA A 125 -6.79 5.91 0.74
C ALA A 125 -7.08 7.41 0.72
N CYS A 126 -8.30 7.81 0.33
CA CYS A 126 -8.68 9.21 0.27
C CYS A 126 -8.95 9.77 1.67
N ARG A 127 -7.91 10.29 2.32
CA ARG A 127 -7.98 10.77 3.70
C ARG A 127 -7.03 11.93 4.00
N GLY A 128 -7.38 12.68 5.03
CA GLY A 128 -6.49 13.68 5.62
C GLY A 128 -5.27 13.00 6.23
N ARG A 129 -4.14 13.71 6.29
CA ARG A 129 -2.93 13.24 6.99
C ARG A 129 -3.26 12.79 8.41
N ASN A 130 -2.67 11.68 8.83
CA ASN A 130 -2.89 11.06 10.14
C ASN A 130 -4.37 10.77 10.45
N ASN A 131 -5.22 10.60 9.43
CA ASN A 131 -6.68 10.40 9.56
C ASN A 131 -7.40 11.56 10.28
N GLN A 132 -6.83 12.77 10.20
CA GLN A 132 -7.38 13.94 10.89
C GLN A 132 -8.37 14.70 9.98
N PRO A 133 -9.63 14.90 10.43
CA PRO A 133 -10.61 15.69 9.68
C PRO A 133 -10.13 17.12 9.44
N GLY A 134 -10.23 17.59 8.19
CA GLY A 134 -9.83 18.94 7.79
C GLY A 134 -8.31 19.17 7.72
N ALA A 135 -7.49 18.14 7.97
CA ALA A 135 -6.06 18.22 7.69
C ALA A 135 -5.80 18.22 6.18
N LYS A 136 -4.63 18.71 5.79
CA LYS A 136 -4.10 18.54 4.43
C LYS A 136 -4.19 17.07 4.02
N LEU A 137 -4.57 16.79 2.78
CA LEU A 137 -4.61 15.43 2.26
C LEU A 137 -3.25 14.74 2.30
N SER A 138 -3.31 13.43 2.55
CA SER A 138 -2.17 12.55 2.50
C SER A 138 -1.75 12.28 1.05
N GLU A 139 -0.49 11.91 0.82
CA GLU A 139 -0.09 11.41 -0.50
C GLU A 139 -0.70 10.04 -0.82
N HIS A 140 -1.23 9.32 0.19
CA HIS A 140 -2.10 8.17 -0.03
C HIS A 140 -3.34 8.53 -0.87
N SER A 141 -3.88 9.74 -0.71
CA SER A 141 -5.04 10.22 -1.49
C SER A 141 -4.74 10.39 -2.98
N PHE A 142 -3.47 10.33 -3.37
CA PHE A 142 -3.01 10.50 -4.76
C PHE A 142 -2.21 9.30 -5.26
N GLY A 143 -2.21 8.19 -4.52
CA GLY A 143 -1.43 6.98 -4.83
C GLY A 143 0.08 7.19 -4.90
N ASN A 144 0.57 8.20 -4.16
CA ASN A 144 1.98 8.59 -4.11
C ASN A 144 2.68 8.13 -2.82
N ALA A 145 2.05 7.24 -2.05
CA ALA A 145 2.54 6.82 -0.74
C ALA A 145 2.32 5.33 -0.45
N VAL A 146 3.19 4.80 0.41
CA VAL A 146 3.17 3.42 0.89
C VAL A 146 3.45 3.42 2.39
N ASP A 147 2.66 2.67 3.14
CA ASP A 147 2.91 2.37 4.55
C ASP A 147 3.33 0.91 4.67
N ILE A 148 4.54 0.61 5.13
CA ILE A 148 5.00 -0.77 5.36
C ILE A 148 4.89 -1.12 6.85
N MET A 149 4.15 -2.18 7.15
CA MET A 149 3.88 -2.66 8.52
C MET A 149 4.76 -3.85 8.90
N SER A 150 5.05 -4.74 7.93
CA SER A 150 5.91 -5.90 8.19
C SER A 150 6.45 -6.54 6.92
N PHE A 151 7.51 -7.33 7.09
CA PHE A 151 8.11 -8.19 6.07
C PHE A 151 8.01 -9.64 6.54
N LYS A 152 7.74 -10.57 5.64
CA LYS A 152 7.83 -12.00 5.87
C LYS A 152 8.89 -12.57 4.93
N LEU A 153 9.86 -13.26 5.50
CA LEU A 153 10.96 -13.89 4.79
C LEU A 153 10.54 -15.24 4.20
N ALA A 154 11.33 -15.77 3.26
CA ALA A 154 11.05 -17.04 2.59
C ALA A 154 10.97 -18.24 3.56
N ASP A 155 11.71 -18.20 4.67
CA ASP A 155 11.65 -19.22 5.73
C ASP A 155 10.44 -19.05 6.68
N GLY A 156 9.63 -18.03 6.47
CA GLY A 156 8.44 -17.72 7.25
C GLY A 156 8.66 -16.78 8.44
N TYR A 157 9.90 -16.33 8.69
CA TYR A 157 10.18 -15.35 9.75
C TYR A 157 9.49 -14.01 9.44
N VAL A 158 8.83 -13.41 10.43
CA VAL A 158 8.07 -12.16 10.27
C VAL A 158 8.70 -11.04 11.08
N ILE A 159 9.13 -10.00 10.37
CA ILE A 159 9.69 -8.78 10.93
C ILE A 159 8.61 -7.70 10.89
N THR A 160 8.03 -7.37 12.04
CA THR A 160 7.11 -6.23 12.14
C THR A 160 7.90 -4.95 12.37
N VAL A 161 7.45 -3.83 11.78
CA VAL A 161 8.09 -2.53 12.04
C VAL A 161 7.95 -2.17 13.51
N LYS A 162 6.72 -2.27 14.07
CA LYS A 162 6.44 -2.01 15.48
C LYS A 162 7.36 -2.75 16.45
N GLY A 163 7.50 -4.06 16.27
CA GLY A 163 8.32 -4.90 17.16
C GLY A 163 9.81 -4.82 16.84
N GLY A 164 10.16 -4.94 15.57
CA GLY A 164 11.56 -5.01 15.11
C GLY A 164 12.33 -3.71 15.31
N TRP A 165 11.66 -2.55 15.39
CA TRP A 165 12.35 -1.26 15.55
C TRP A 165 13.17 -1.16 16.84
N ARG A 166 12.76 -1.88 17.89
CA ARG A 166 13.49 -2.07 19.15
C ARG A 166 13.66 -3.56 19.48
N GLY A 167 13.61 -4.41 18.46
CA GLY A 167 13.67 -5.86 18.58
C GLY A 167 15.10 -6.37 18.67
N THR A 168 15.37 -7.49 18.01
CA THR A 168 16.71 -8.07 17.95
C THR A 168 17.68 -7.20 17.14
N GLU A 169 18.99 -7.39 17.30
CA GLU A 169 19.99 -6.62 16.55
C GLU A 169 19.82 -6.79 15.03
N ALA A 170 19.46 -7.99 14.57
CA ALA A 170 19.21 -8.27 13.17
C ALA A 170 18.00 -7.49 12.62
N GLU A 171 16.88 -7.48 13.36
CA GLU A 171 15.67 -6.74 12.97
C GLU A 171 15.89 -5.24 12.98
N GLN A 172 16.56 -4.72 14.02
CA GLN A 172 16.91 -3.31 14.10
C GLN A 172 17.80 -2.91 12.93
N GLY A 173 18.86 -3.67 12.65
CA GLY A 173 19.77 -3.39 11.54
C GLY A 173 19.06 -3.41 10.20
N PHE A 174 18.30 -4.46 9.90
CA PHE A 174 17.49 -4.56 8.69
C PHE A 174 16.54 -3.37 8.51
N LEU A 175 15.74 -3.04 9.53
CA LEU A 175 14.79 -1.92 9.43
C LEU A 175 15.48 -0.56 9.29
N ARG A 176 16.73 -0.42 9.75
CA ARG A 176 17.51 0.82 9.63
C ARG A 176 18.09 0.98 8.24
N GLU A 177 18.56 -0.10 7.62
CA GLU A 177 18.92 -0.13 6.20
C GLU A 177 17.70 0.23 5.34
N VAL A 178 16.58 -0.44 5.57
CA VAL A 178 15.33 -0.22 4.85
C VAL A 178 14.88 1.24 4.95
N PHE A 179 14.88 1.81 6.16
CA PHE A 179 14.54 3.21 6.40
C PHE A 179 15.48 4.19 5.69
N LEU A 180 16.80 4.01 5.81
CA LEU A 180 17.76 4.94 5.21
C LEU A 180 17.83 4.83 3.68
N GLY A 181 17.67 3.62 3.13
CA GLY A 181 17.53 3.44 1.68
C GLY A 181 16.26 4.11 1.14
N ALA A 182 15.17 4.10 1.92
CA ALA A 182 13.97 4.86 1.56
C ALA A 182 14.26 6.37 1.50
N CYS A 183 15.03 6.91 2.45
CA CYS A 183 15.35 8.34 2.50
C CYS A 183 16.15 8.85 1.29
N GLN A 184 16.77 7.96 0.53
CA GLN A 184 17.49 8.29 -0.71
C GLN A 184 16.54 8.38 -1.93
N ARG A 185 15.33 7.82 -1.82
CA ARG A 185 14.39 7.65 -2.95
C ARG A 185 13.14 8.50 -2.79
N PHE A 186 12.57 8.51 -1.59
CA PHE A 186 11.32 9.18 -1.30
C PHE A 186 11.55 10.59 -0.75
N SER A 187 10.59 11.47 -0.95
CA SER A 187 10.66 12.85 -0.43
C SER A 187 10.16 12.99 0.99
N THR A 188 9.36 12.05 1.46
CA THR A 188 9.00 11.90 2.88
C THR A 188 9.25 10.46 3.28
N VAL A 189 9.94 10.27 4.40
CA VAL A 189 10.08 8.99 5.07
C VAL A 189 9.88 9.22 6.56
N LEU A 190 8.86 8.59 7.13
CA LEU A 190 8.52 8.67 8.55
C LEU A 190 8.45 7.26 9.12
N ALA A 191 9.35 6.95 10.04
CA ALA A 191 9.40 5.67 10.73
C ALA A 191 9.19 5.84 12.25
N PRO A 192 9.17 4.75 13.05
CA PRO A 192 8.91 4.86 14.47
C PRO A 192 9.90 5.79 15.18
N GLY A 193 9.35 6.73 15.96
CA GLY A 193 10.11 7.82 16.56
C GLY A 193 10.01 9.15 15.82
N SER A 194 9.41 9.21 14.62
CA SER A 194 9.07 10.48 13.96
C SER A 194 7.97 11.24 14.70
N ASN A 195 6.88 10.52 15.00
CA ASN A 195 5.75 10.99 15.80
C ASN A 195 4.88 9.79 16.21
N VAL A 196 3.80 10.03 16.93
CA VAL A 196 2.89 8.99 17.44
C VAL A 196 2.12 8.24 16.37
N PHE A 197 1.92 8.81 15.18
CA PHE A 197 1.14 8.19 14.11
C PHE A 197 1.95 7.16 13.31
N HIS A 198 3.29 7.21 13.38
CA HIS A 198 4.19 6.36 12.58
C HIS A 198 4.96 5.36 13.46
N TYR A 199 4.39 5.01 14.62
CA TYR A 199 5.08 4.17 15.62
C TYR A 199 5.10 2.68 15.24
N ASP A 200 4.27 2.26 14.29
CA ASP A 200 4.05 0.86 13.93
C ASP A 200 4.26 0.52 12.45
N HIS A 201 4.64 1.51 11.64
CA HIS A 201 4.93 1.37 10.20
C HIS A 201 6.02 2.34 9.74
N ILE A 202 6.56 2.09 8.55
CA ILE A 202 7.40 3.04 7.81
C ILE A 202 6.53 3.63 6.69
N HIS A 203 6.24 4.92 6.79
CA HIS A 203 5.56 5.69 5.76
C HIS A 203 6.56 6.29 4.78
N VAL A 204 6.30 6.14 3.49
CA VAL A 204 7.07 6.77 2.42
C VAL A 204 6.15 7.49 1.44
N ASP A 205 6.54 8.68 0.98
CA ASP A 205 5.80 9.39 -0.07
C ASP A 205 6.66 10.28 -0.99
N LEU A 206 6.04 10.71 -2.08
CA LEU A 206 6.62 11.61 -3.10
C LEU A 206 6.15 13.08 -2.99
N ALA A 207 5.69 13.52 -1.82
CA ALA A 207 5.22 14.88 -1.58
C ALA A 207 6.24 15.96 -1.97
N ARG A 208 5.76 16.96 -2.70
CA ARG A 208 6.53 18.18 -2.95
C ARG A 208 6.47 19.13 -1.74
N HIS A 209 7.64 19.38 -1.15
CA HIS A 209 7.80 20.11 0.12
C HIS A 209 8.21 21.57 -0.01
N ASP A 210 8.61 21.99 -1.20
CA ASP A 210 9.00 23.34 -1.58
C ASP A 210 8.78 23.52 -3.10
N PRO A 211 8.75 24.76 -3.65
CA PRO A 211 8.47 24.98 -5.06
C PRO A 211 9.40 24.25 -6.03
N ARG A 212 10.67 24.03 -5.66
CA ARG A 212 11.66 23.31 -6.47
C ARG A 212 11.59 21.79 -6.28
N GLY A 213 10.87 21.30 -5.27
CA GLY A 213 10.76 19.88 -4.95
C GLY A 213 12.09 19.25 -4.55
N LEU A 214 12.96 19.99 -3.89
CA LEU A 214 14.28 19.54 -3.45
C LEU A 214 14.32 19.20 -1.95
N ARG A 215 13.42 19.78 -1.15
CA ARG A 215 13.32 19.51 0.28
C ARG A 215 12.86 18.07 0.48
N ARG A 216 13.55 17.37 1.37
CA ARG A 216 13.28 15.99 1.78
C ARG A 216 13.00 15.95 3.28
N ILE A 217 12.14 15.05 3.70
CA ILE A 217 11.86 14.74 5.10
C ILE A 217 12.28 13.29 5.33
N CYS A 218 13.25 13.07 6.20
CA CYS A 218 13.68 11.74 6.62
C CYS A 218 13.73 11.75 8.15
N GLN A 219 12.75 11.10 8.78
CA GLN A 219 12.59 11.09 10.23
C GLN A 219 12.27 9.68 10.75
N PRO A 220 12.73 9.33 11.96
CA PRO A 220 13.56 10.12 12.86
C PRO A 220 15.04 10.17 12.41
N LEU A 221 15.80 11.10 12.98
CA LEU A 221 17.26 11.05 12.89
C LEU A 221 17.76 9.91 13.77
N ILE A 222 18.48 8.96 13.18
CA ILE A 222 19.01 7.78 13.86
C ILE A 222 20.54 7.76 13.83
N LYS A 223 21.15 7.22 14.89
CA LYS A 223 22.58 6.93 14.92
C LYS A 223 22.80 5.52 14.37
N PHE A 224 22.94 5.40 13.05
CA PHE A 224 23.17 4.14 12.37
C PHE A 224 24.05 4.39 11.14
N THR A 225 24.98 3.49 10.86
CA THR A 225 25.81 3.55 9.66
C THR A 225 25.37 2.42 8.73
N PRO A 226 24.82 2.74 7.53
CA PRO A 226 24.49 1.73 6.53
C PRO A 226 25.69 0.84 6.20
N ARG A 227 25.43 -0.46 6.14
CA ARG A 227 26.36 -1.50 5.68
C ARG A 227 26.17 -1.78 4.19
N LEU A 228 24.97 -1.55 3.67
CA LEU A 228 24.72 -1.63 2.22
C LEU A 228 25.52 -0.53 1.49
N GLY A 229 26.21 -0.91 0.41
CA GLY A 229 27.04 0.01 -0.38
C GLY A 229 28.42 0.35 0.21
N ALA A 230 28.78 -0.18 1.38
CA ALA A 230 30.14 -0.07 1.91
C ALA A 230 31.05 -1.08 1.18
N GLU A 231 31.73 -0.63 0.12
CA GLU A 231 32.65 -1.49 -0.64
C GLU A 231 33.71 -2.15 0.26
N GLY A 232 33.96 -3.44 0.02
CA GLY A 232 35.13 -4.14 0.56
C GLY A 232 35.01 -4.72 1.98
N ARG A 233 33.84 -4.70 2.63
CA ARG A 233 33.64 -5.41 3.91
C ARG A 233 32.55 -6.46 3.78
N THR A 234 32.94 -7.74 3.76
CA THR A 234 31.99 -8.85 3.95
C THR A 234 31.31 -8.62 5.31
N PRO A 235 30.01 -8.30 5.33
CA PRO A 235 29.33 -8.08 6.59
C PRO A 235 29.35 -9.41 7.36
N SER A 236 29.89 -9.44 8.59
CA SER A 236 29.58 -10.52 9.50
C SER A 236 28.06 -10.60 9.63
N ARG A 237 27.49 -11.73 9.20
CA ARG A 237 26.05 -12.00 9.25
C ARG A 237 25.64 -12.11 10.71
N PRO A 238 24.75 -11.25 11.24
CA PRO A 238 24.19 -11.45 12.56
C PRO A 238 23.55 -12.84 12.63
N LEU A 239 23.65 -13.51 13.77
CA LEU A 239 22.95 -14.78 13.95
C LEU A 239 21.44 -14.50 13.83
N PRO A 240 20.70 -15.20 12.95
CA PRO A 240 19.26 -15.03 12.86
C PRO A 240 18.63 -15.30 14.22
N PRO A 241 17.64 -14.50 14.64
CA PRO A 241 16.96 -14.73 15.91
C PRO A 241 16.27 -16.11 15.91
N PRO A 242 16.18 -16.78 17.07
CA PRO A 242 15.44 -18.03 17.19
C PRO A 242 13.98 -17.82 16.77
N ARG A 243 13.40 -18.80 16.06
CA ARG A 243 12.04 -18.69 15.52
C ARG A 243 11.03 -18.40 16.64
N GLN A 244 10.35 -17.27 16.53
CA GLN A 244 9.20 -16.92 17.35
C GLN A 244 7.92 -16.93 16.50
N PRO A 245 6.75 -17.19 17.10
CA PRO A 245 5.48 -16.97 16.43
C PRO A 245 5.41 -15.54 15.87
N ALA A 246 4.82 -15.38 14.68
CA ALA A 246 4.69 -14.07 14.04
C ALA A 246 3.98 -13.09 14.99
N PRO A 247 4.56 -11.90 15.26
CA PRO A 247 3.90 -10.91 16.09
C PRO A 247 2.60 -10.42 15.43
N PRO A 248 1.64 -9.91 16.22
CA PRO A 248 0.51 -9.16 15.66
C PRO A 248 1.02 -8.03 14.77
N GLN A 249 0.53 -7.98 13.53
CA GLN A 249 0.87 -6.94 12.57
C GLN A 249 -0.06 -5.75 12.74
N ALA A 250 0.43 -4.54 12.43
CA ALA A 250 -0.39 -3.34 12.49
C ALA A 250 -1.54 -3.40 11.47
N PRO A 251 -2.68 -2.75 11.76
CA PRO A 251 -3.76 -2.58 10.79
C PRO A 251 -3.27 -1.88 9.52
N ILE A 252 -3.90 -2.22 8.40
CA ILE A 252 -3.63 -1.64 7.09
C ILE A 252 -4.75 -0.65 6.79
N ASP A 253 -4.42 0.51 6.22
CA ASP A 253 -5.44 1.36 5.65
C ASP A 253 -6.06 0.65 4.44
N VAL A 254 -7.35 0.36 4.54
CA VAL A 254 -8.07 -0.35 3.50
C VAL A 254 -8.46 0.64 2.41
N GLU A 255 -8.31 0.23 1.15
CA GLU A 255 -8.85 0.96 -0.01
C GLU A 255 -10.39 0.93 0.07
N GLU A 256 -10.98 1.93 0.71
CA GLU A 256 -12.43 2.06 0.90
C GLU A 256 -13.13 2.62 -0.35
N ASP A 257 -12.45 3.49 -1.09
CA ASP A 257 -12.93 4.13 -2.32
C ASP A 257 -12.46 3.39 -3.59
N ASP A 258 -12.37 2.07 -3.54
CA ASP A 258 -12.05 1.26 -4.72
C ASP A 258 -13.24 1.27 -5.70
N PRO A 259 -13.16 1.96 -6.87
CA PRO A 259 -14.26 2.00 -7.83
C PRO A 259 -14.52 0.65 -8.52
N TYR A 260 -13.64 -0.33 -8.32
CA TYR A 260 -13.78 -1.69 -8.85
C TYR A 260 -14.47 -2.65 -7.89
N GLY A 261 -14.74 -2.22 -6.66
CA GLY A 261 -15.45 -2.99 -5.64
C GLY A 261 -14.86 -4.36 -5.34
N VAL A 262 -13.55 -4.51 -5.50
CA VAL A 262 -12.85 -5.80 -5.30
C VAL A 262 -12.29 -5.94 -3.88
N THR A 263 -12.48 -4.95 -3.00
CA THR A 263 -12.25 -5.11 -1.55
C THR A 263 -13.50 -5.74 -0.90
N PRO A 264 -13.35 -6.68 0.06
CA PRO A 264 -14.50 -7.37 0.68
C PRO A 264 -15.53 -6.45 1.35
N MET A 265 -15.18 -5.18 1.61
CA MET A 265 -16.09 -4.20 2.23
C MET A 265 -16.82 -3.28 1.24
N SER A 266 -16.49 -3.29 -0.05
CA SER A 266 -17.17 -2.42 -1.04
C SER A 266 -18.64 -2.79 -1.25
N GLN A 267 -19.06 -4.01 -0.85
CA GLN A 267 -20.46 -4.45 -0.96
C GLN A 267 -21.36 -4.00 0.20
N ASN A 268 -20.80 -3.50 1.32
CA ASN A 268 -21.59 -3.03 2.47
C ASN A 268 -21.65 -1.50 2.51
N ARG A 269 -22.33 -0.91 1.52
CA ARG A 269 -22.67 0.51 1.56
C ARG A 269 -23.81 0.73 2.55
N ALA A 270 -23.49 1.14 3.78
CA ALA A 270 -24.46 1.82 4.64
C ALA A 270 -24.93 3.11 3.92
N PRO A 271 -26.22 3.49 4.01
CA PRO A 271 -26.74 4.62 3.27
C PRO A 271 -26.13 5.93 3.79
N THR A 272 -25.32 6.56 2.94
CA THR A 272 -24.75 7.88 3.19
C THR A 272 -25.88 8.91 3.15
N GLN A 273 -26.10 9.63 4.25
CA GLN A 273 -26.99 10.80 4.28
C GLN A 273 -26.35 11.94 3.49
N VAL A 274 -26.60 12.00 2.20
CA VAL A 274 -26.38 13.20 1.38
C VAL A 274 -27.66 13.55 0.65
N ALA A 275 -27.94 14.85 0.61
CA ALA A 275 -29.21 15.48 0.28
C ALA A 275 -29.90 14.85 -0.95
N ARG A 276 -31.12 14.37 -0.71
CA ARG A 276 -32.00 13.79 -1.74
C ARG A 276 -32.57 14.92 -2.59
N ALA A 277 -32.35 14.88 -3.90
CA ALA A 277 -33.16 15.65 -4.85
C ALA A 277 -34.66 15.31 -4.66
N PRO A 278 -35.59 16.26 -4.85
CA PRO A 278 -37.00 16.02 -4.55
C PRO A 278 -37.56 14.97 -5.52
N ALA A 279 -38.05 13.86 -4.96
CA ALA A 279 -38.71 12.79 -5.70
C ALA A 279 -40.12 13.22 -6.14
N ARG A 280 -40.52 12.80 -7.34
CA ARG A 280 -41.91 12.87 -7.82
C ARG A 280 -42.83 12.02 -6.91
N PRO A 281 -44.11 12.41 -6.70
CA PRO A 281 -45.03 11.60 -5.91
C PRO A 281 -45.38 10.30 -6.64
N GLN A 282 -45.26 9.16 -5.95
CA GLN A 282 -45.84 7.87 -6.36
C GLN A 282 -47.15 7.64 -5.58
N GLU A 283 -48.16 7.15 -6.28
CA GLU A 283 -49.47 6.74 -5.75
C GLU A 283 -49.37 5.60 -4.71
N PRO A 284 -50.33 5.48 -3.79
CA PRO A 284 -50.29 4.47 -2.73
C PRO A 284 -50.75 3.10 -3.23
N ALA A 285 -49.93 2.08 -2.99
CA ALA A 285 -50.29 0.67 -3.16
C ALA A 285 -50.96 0.11 -1.90
N LEU A 286 -52.02 -0.65 -2.13
CA LEU A 286 -52.88 -1.35 -1.17
C LEU A 286 -52.14 -2.43 -0.35
N HIS A 287 -52.68 -2.69 0.84
CA HIS A 287 -52.21 -3.67 1.83
C HIS A 287 -52.59 -5.14 1.54
N GLN A 288 -51.95 -6.02 2.33
CA GLN A 288 -52.29 -7.40 2.74
C GLN A 288 -51.75 -8.53 1.83
N ALA A 289 -51.25 -9.68 2.31
CA ALA A 289 -51.14 -10.32 3.64
C ALA A 289 -50.12 -11.51 3.56
N PRO A 290 -49.76 -12.19 4.67
CA PRO A 290 -48.65 -13.15 4.73
C PRO A 290 -49.07 -14.64 4.71
N ALA A 291 -48.20 -15.53 4.23
CA ALA A 291 -48.15 -16.97 4.55
C ALA A 291 -46.78 -17.53 4.08
N ALA A 292 -45.87 -17.92 4.98
CA ALA A 292 -45.75 -19.25 5.60
C ALA A 292 -45.60 -20.38 4.57
N TYR A 293 -44.39 -20.94 4.40
CA TYR A 293 -44.18 -22.39 4.21
C TYR A 293 -42.74 -22.80 4.57
N ALA A 294 -42.66 -24.02 5.07
CA ALA A 294 -41.59 -24.61 5.85
C ALA A 294 -40.34 -25.04 5.06
N SER A 295 -39.27 -25.17 5.84
CA SER A 295 -37.97 -25.74 5.52
C SER A 295 -38.01 -27.18 4.99
N VAL A 296 -37.25 -27.44 3.93
CA VAL A 296 -36.94 -28.78 3.39
C VAL A 296 -35.49 -29.13 3.74
N PRO A 297 -35.18 -30.30 4.35
CA PRO A 297 -33.80 -30.72 4.60
C PRO A 297 -33.17 -31.37 3.35
N PRO A 298 -31.83 -31.35 3.22
CA PRO A 298 -31.13 -31.87 2.04
C PRO A 298 -31.07 -33.41 2.00
N ARG A 299 -31.12 -33.98 0.78
CA ARG A 299 -30.96 -35.41 0.49
C ARG A 299 -29.52 -35.91 0.73
N PRO A 300 -29.32 -37.20 1.07
CA PRO A 300 -28.00 -37.78 1.27
C PRO A 300 -27.32 -38.13 -0.06
N ALA A 301 -25.98 -38.03 -0.07
CA ALA A 301 -25.12 -38.38 -1.20
C ALA A 301 -24.98 -39.91 -1.38
N PRO A 302 -24.78 -40.41 -2.62
CA PRO A 302 -24.58 -41.83 -2.86
C PRO A 302 -23.16 -42.28 -2.46
N VAL A 303 -23.09 -43.38 -1.72
CA VAL A 303 -21.88 -44.12 -1.35
C VAL A 303 -21.27 -44.77 -2.60
N ARG A 304 -20.00 -44.48 -2.90
CA ARG A 304 -19.21 -45.21 -3.91
C ARG A 304 -18.29 -46.20 -3.21
N ALA A 305 -18.39 -47.45 -3.65
CA ALA A 305 -17.67 -48.61 -3.13
C ALA A 305 -16.15 -48.54 -3.33
N ALA A 306 -15.42 -49.15 -2.40
CA ALA A 306 -13.97 -49.33 -2.44
C ALA A 306 -13.55 -50.43 -3.43
N PRO A 307 -12.45 -50.25 -4.19
CA PRO A 307 -11.75 -51.35 -4.86
C PRO A 307 -10.53 -51.83 -4.03
N PRO A 308 -9.95 -53.00 -4.35
CA PRO A 308 -9.32 -53.90 -3.39
C PRO A 308 -7.85 -53.57 -3.05
N ARG A 309 -7.34 -54.27 -2.04
CA ARG A 309 -6.01 -54.12 -1.46
C ARG A 309 -4.96 -54.98 -2.18
N ALA A 310 -3.77 -54.38 -2.28
CA ALA A 310 -2.41 -54.95 -2.35
C ALA A 310 -1.88 -55.54 -3.67
N ALA A 311 -0.80 -54.91 -4.15
CA ALA A 311 0.45 -55.62 -4.47
C ALA A 311 1.60 -54.83 -3.81
N GLU A 312 2.31 -55.48 -2.89
CA GLU A 312 3.58 -55.04 -2.33
C GLU A 312 4.64 -55.01 -3.44
N PHE A 313 5.41 -53.92 -3.52
CA PHE A 313 6.64 -53.87 -4.30
C PHE A 313 7.79 -53.69 -3.31
N ASP A 314 8.66 -54.69 -3.27
CA ASP A 314 9.88 -54.75 -2.48
C ASP A 314 10.79 -53.52 -2.73
N ASP A 315 11.22 -52.91 -1.62
CA ASP A 315 12.32 -51.95 -1.57
C ASP A 315 13.63 -52.66 -1.91
N MET A 316 14.24 -52.28 -3.04
CA MET A 316 15.64 -52.62 -3.35
C MET A 316 16.43 -51.31 -3.59
N PRO A 317 17.45 -51.00 -2.77
CA PRO A 317 18.19 -49.75 -2.91
C PRO A 317 19.15 -49.83 -4.11
N LEU A 318 18.92 -48.98 -5.12
CA LEU A 318 19.87 -48.74 -6.19
C LEU A 318 21.06 -47.95 -5.65
N SER A 319 22.22 -48.61 -5.57
CA SER A 319 23.53 -47.99 -5.34
C SER A 319 23.95 -47.21 -6.59
N ILE A 320 23.92 -45.88 -6.51
CA ILE A 320 24.49 -45.00 -7.54
C ILE A 320 25.91 -44.63 -7.08
N SER A 321 26.91 -45.26 -7.70
CA SER A 321 28.31 -44.81 -7.60
C SER A 321 28.56 -43.65 -8.57
N PRO A 322 29.32 -42.60 -8.18
CA PRO A 322 29.68 -41.51 -9.08
C PRO A 322 30.72 -41.95 -10.11
N PRO A 323 30.66 -41.47 -11.37
CA PRO A 323 31.72 -41.72 -12.35
C PRO A 323 33.00 -40.95 -12.01
N ALA A 324 34.13 -41.63 -12.21
CA ALA A 324 35.48 -41.15 -11.97
C ALA A 324 35.85 -39.93 -12.84
N ALA A 325 36.61 -39.01 -12.24
CA ALA A 325 37.24 -37.89 -12.94
C ALA A 325 38.42 -38.38 -13.80
N SER A 326 38.39 -38.12 -15.10
CA SER A 326 39.57 -38.18 -15.97
C SER A 326 40.27 -36.81 -16.01
N PRO A 327 41.61 -36.76 -15.89
CA PRO A 327 42.36 -35.53 -16.08
C PRO A 327 42.69 -35.34 -17.57
N GLY A 328 42.23 -34.21 -18.14
CA GLY A 328 42.62 -33.73 -19.46
C GLY A 328 43.50 -32.48 -19.36
N PRO A 329 44.42 -32.23 -20.31
CA PRO A 329 45.59 -31.38 -20.09
C PRO A 329 45.31 -29.88 -20.23
N LEU A 330 46.12 -29.13 -19.48
CA LEU A 330 46.33 -27.69 -19.56
C LEU A 330 46.86 -27.28 -20.93
N TYR A 331 46.21 -26.30 -21.56
CA TYR A 331 46.80 -25.24 -22.39
C TYR A 331 45.96 -23.98 -22.26
#